data_AF-Q6MT37-F1
#
_entry.id   AF-Q6MT37-F1
#
_cell.length_a   1.000
_cell.length_b   1.000
_cell.length_c   1.000
_cell.angle_alpha   90.00
_cell.angle_beta   90.00
_cell.angle_gamma   90.00
#
_symmetry.space_group_name_H-M   'P 1'
#
loop_
_entity.id
_entity.type
_entity.pdbx_description
1 polymer ?
#
loop_
_entity_poly.entity_id
_entity_poly.type
_entity_poly.pdbx_seq_one_letter_code
_entity_poly.pdbx_strand_id
1 'polypeptide(L)'
;MKLNDKLKNFFNNIKSYFTTKEKIIVKNKPKPIETKTENNNNNLDNNSQFYHDISNNKEYIDKRATLDSQNEFILKVISNKAELLEQLVDIKNTFKHCEDCLNIYKKNLDDMKLKILRLKKHIDNNYGFLGDEKEYQNYVFIDDIKTYSQTDESAGLKLVHKLEDHFNKYSNYDIDYFVPCDNHKNLIDKYKIVSIKIKDLDKIISN
;
A
#
# COMPACT_ATOMS: atom_id res chain seq x y z
N MET A 1 16.95 -3.15 22.93
CA MET A 1 17.04 -1.78 22.38
C MET A 1 16.45 -0.85 23.42
N LYS A 2 17.24 0.07 24.01
CA LYS A 2 16.79 0.93 25.13
C LYS A 2 15.71 1.91 24.62
N LEU A 3 14.67 2.14 25.41
CA LEU A 3 13.54 3.04 25.08
C LEU A 3 14.00 4.40 24.52
N ASN A 4 15.06 4.95 25.10
CA ASN A 4 15.68 6.21 24.68
C ASN A 4 16.23 6.18 23.23
N ASP A 5 16.81 5.06 22.80
CA ASP A 5 17.32 4.92 21.42
C ASP A 5 16.16 4.84 20.42
N LYS A 6 15.05 4.20 20.82
CA LYS A 6 13.86 4.09 19.99
C LYS A 6 13.12 5.41 19.86
N LEU A 7 12.98 6.13 20.97
CA LEU A 7 12.51 7.51 20.96
C LEU A 7 13.39 8.35 20.03
N LYS A 8 14.72 8.35 20.20
CA LYS A 8 15.64 9.08 19.31
C LYS A 8 15.44 8.75 17.82
N ASN A 9 15.32 7.47 17.47
CA ASN A 9 15.06 7.05 16.09
C ASN A 9 13.70 7.52 15.58
N PHE A 10 12.65 7.39 16.39
CA PHE A 10 11.31 7.88 16.05
C PHE A 10 11.31 9.40 15.81
N PHE A 11 12.01 10.17 16.66
CA PHE A 11 12.17 11.61 16.47
C PHE A 11 12.99 11.98 15.25
N ASN A 12 14.06 11.24 14.95
CA ASN A 12 14.85 11.46 13.75
C ASN A 12 14.03 11.16 12.48
N ASN A 13 13.21 10.10 12.51
CA ASN A 13 12.28 9.76 11.43
C ASN A 13 11.23 10.86 11.25
N ILE A 14 10.60 11.34 12.33
CA ILE A 14 9.67 12.46 12.26
C ILE A 14 10.34 13.69 11.65
N LYS A 15 11.58 14.01 12.06
CA LYS A 15 12.33 15.16 11.56
C LYS A 15 12.67 15.05 10.07
N SER A 16 12.92 13.85 9.53
CA SER A 16 13.23 13.65 8.11
C SER A 16 12.04 13.86 7.18
N TYR A 17 10.80 13.59 7.63
CA TYR A 17 9.58 13.92 6.88
C TYR A 17 9.42 15.41 6.57
N PHE A 18 10.16 16.30 7.24
CA PHE A 18 10.12 17.74 6.98
C PHE A 18 11.21 18.24 6.03
N THR A 19 12.30 17.50 5.85
CA THR A 19 13.44 17.94 5.02
C THR A 19 13.36 17.41 3.60
N THR A 20 12.63 16.32 3.36
CA THR A 20 12.41 15.80 2.01
C THR A 20 11.28 16.54 1.31
N LYS A 21 11.65 17.44 0.38
CA LYS A 21 10.74 17.93 -0.67
C LYS A 21 10.05 16.74 -1.34
N GLU A 22 8.75 16.87 -1.61
CA GLU A 22 7.97 15.85 -2.31
C GLU A 22 8.70 15.38 -3.57
N LYS A 23 9.11 14.11 -3.59
CA LYS A 23 9.48 13.46 -4.84
C LYS A 23 8.18 13.23 -5.61
N ILE A 24 7.86 14.17 -6.50
CA ILE A 24 6.85 13.99 -7.52
C ILE A 24 7.22 12.74 -8.30
N ILE A 25 6.46 11.65 -8.11
CA ILE A 25 6.58 10.46 -8.94
C ILE A 25 5.92 10.82 -10.27
N VAL A 26 6.72 11.35 -11.19
CA VAL A 26 6.31 11.54 -12.58
C VAL A 26 6.18 10.15 -13.19
N LYS A 27 4.93 9.70 -13.38
CA LYS A 27 4.65 8.50 -14.18
C LYS A 27 5.00 8.83 -15.63
N ASN A 28 6.14 8.35 -16.09
CA ASN A 28 6.35 8.18 -17.53
C ASN A 28 5.33 7.14 -17.99
N LYS A 29 4.43 7.54 -18.90
CA LYS A 29 3.52 6.62 -19.59
C LYS A 29 4.37 5.48 -20.20
N PRO A 30 4.06 4.21 -19.94
CA PRO A 30 4.71 3.13 -20.68
C PRO A 30 4.42 3.33 -22.17
N LYS A 31 5.48 3.34 -22.99
CA LYS A 31 5.34 3.36 -24.45
C LYS A 31 4.56 2.11 -24.88
N PRO A 32 3.62 2.23 -25.84
CA PRO A 32 2.92 1.08 -26.37
C PRO A 32 3.93 0.08 -26.93
N ILE A 33 3.70 -1.20 -26.61
CA ILE A 33 4.46 -2.31 -27.20
C ILE A 33 4.06 -2.37 -28.67
N GLU A 34 4.97 -1.98 -29.57
CA GLU A 34 4.83 -2.22 -30.99
C GLU A 34 4.93 -3.73 -31.23
N THR A 35 3.80 -4.39 -31.50
CA THR A 35 3.79 -5.74 -32.03
C THR A 35 4.34 -5.69 -33.46
N LYS A 36 5.59 -6.11 -33.63
CA LYS A 36 6.13 -6.41 -34.96
C LYS A 36 5.38 -7.64 -35.49
N THR A 37 4.53 -7.42 -36.49
CA THR A 37 3.99 -8.49 -37.30
C THR A 37 5.12 -9.02 -38.17
N GLU A 38 5.73 -10.15 -37.79
CA GLU A 38 6.61 -10.90 -38.69
C GLU A 38 5.75 -11.56 -39.77
N ASN A 39 5.71 -10.94 -40.95
CA ASN A 39 5.22 -11.56 -42.18
C ASN A 39 6.22 -12.66 -42.60
N ASN A 40 6.03 -13.88 -42.11
CA ASN A 40 6.70 -15.05 -42.67
C ASN A 40 5.83 -15.65 -43.78
N ASN A 41 6.05 -15.18 -45.01
CA ASN A 41 5.68 -15.91 -46.22
C ASN A 41 6.62 -17.11 -46.35
N ASN A 42 6.19 -18.29 -45.87
CA ASN A 42 6.82 -19.55 -46.24
C ASN A 42 5.86 -20.33 -47.14
N ASN A 43 6.09 -20.23 -48.45
CA ASN A 43 5.68 -21.24 -49.41
C ASN A 43 6.37 -22.56 -49.04
N LEU A 44 5.58 -23.61 -48.80
CA LEU A 44 6.07 -24.98 -48.76
C LEU A 44 5.02 -25.89 -49.39
N ASP A 45 5.11 -26.00 -50.72
CA ASP A 45 4.75 -27.23 -51.41
C ASP A 45 5.68 -28.34 -50.91
N ASN A 46 5.12 -29.42 -50.38
CA ASN A 46 5.58 -30.78 -50.69
C ASN A 46 4.61 -31.84 -50.13
N ASN A 47 4.01 -32.56 -51.08
CA ASN A 47 3.44 -33.88 -50.90
C ASN A 47 4.54 -34.89 -50.48
N SER A 48 4.42 -35.47 -49.29
CA SER A 48 4.88 -36.85 -49.07
C SER A 48 4.25 -37.43 -47.79
N GLN A 49 3.47 -38.51 -47.97
CA GLN A 49 3.27 -39.64 -47.07
C GLN A 49 3.65 -39.44 -45.58
N PHE A 50 2.68 -39.12 -44.71
CA PHE A 50 2.78 -39.35 -43.26
C PHE A 50 1.39 -39.62 -42.65
N TYR A 51 0.84 -40.81 -42.92
CA TYR A 51 -0.36 -41.32 -42.24
C TYR A 51 0.00 -42.05 -40.93
N HIS A 52 0.86 -41.45 -40.10
CA HIS A 52 1.17 -42.01 -38.78
C HIS A 52 0.96 -41.10 -37.56
N ASP A 53 0.53 -39.84 -37.71
CA ASP A 53 0.46 -38.93 -36.54
C ASP A 53 -0.78 -38.01 -36.45
N ILE A 54 -1.89 -38.30 -37.14
CA ILE A 54 -3.10 -37.44 -37.06
C ILE A 54 -3.69 -37.42 -35.63
N SER A 55 -3.61 -38.55 -34.90
CA SER A 55 -4.06 -38.64 -33.51
C SER A 55 -3.15 -37.89 -32.53
N ASN A 56 -1.82 -37.99 -32.70
CA ASN A 56 -0.83 -37.27 -31.89
C ASN A 56 -0.88 -35.76 -32.15
N ASN A 57 -1.11 -35.34 -33.40
CA ASN A 57 -1.32 -33.94 -33.73
C ASN A 57 -2.61 -33.39 -33.15
N LYS A 58 -3.72 -34.15 -33.18
CA LYS A 58 -4.98 -33.69 -32.60
C LYS A 58 -4.87 -33.51 -31.09
N GLU A 59 -4.30 -34.47 -30.37
CA GLU A 59 -4.09 -34.35 -28.91
C GLU A 59 -3.15 -33.18 -28.57
N TYR A 60 -2.09 -32.97 -29.35
CA TYR A 60 -1.20 -31.82 -29.20
C TYR A 60 -1.91 -30.48 -29.46
N ILE A 61 -2.68 -30.38 -30.55
CA ILE A 61 -3.45 -29.19 -30.91
C ILE A 61 -4.50 -28.88 -29.84
N ASP A 62 -5.22 -29.88 -29.35
CA ASP A 62 -6.25 -29.71 -28.31
C ASP A 62 -5.62 -29.25 -26.98
N LYS A 63 -4.46 -29.81 -26.60
CA LYS A 63 -3.68 -29.35 -25.43
C LYS A 63 -3.22 -27.90 -25.62
N ARG A 64 -2.74 -27.54 -26.81
CA ARG A 64 -2.27 -26.18 -27.11
C ARG A 64 -3.40 -25.17 -27.08
N ALA A 65 -4.54 -25.48 -27.67
CA ALA A 65 -5.73 -24.64 -27.64
C ALA A 65 -6.24 -24.42 -26.19
N THR A 66 -6.18 -25.46 -25.35
CA THR A 66 -6.54 -25.36 -23.93
C THR A 66 -5.58 -24.43 -23.17
N LEU A 67 -4.28 -24.59 -23.38
CA LEU A 67 -3.24 -23.74 -22.79
C LEU A 67 -3.36 -22.28 -23.24
N ASP A 68 -3.57 -22.04 -24.53
CA ASP A 68 -3.70 -20.68 -25.06
C ASP A 68 -4.97 -19.99 -24.54
N SER A 69 -6.09 -20.72 -24.38
CA SER A 69 -7.31 -20.22 -23.73
C SER A 69 -7.11 -19.88 -22.25
N GLN A 70 -6.38 -20.73 -21.51
CA GLN A 70 -5.99 -20.44 -20.11
C GLN A 70 -5.11 -19.19 -20.02
N ASN A 71 -4.12 -19.06 -20.92
CA ASN A 71 -3.24 -17.89 -20.98
C ASN A 71 -4.01 -16.61 -21.32
N GLU A 72 -4.95 -16.66 -22.27
CA GLU A 72 -5.80 -15.52 -22.61
C GLU A 72 -6.67 -15.07 -21.43
N PHE A 73 -7.25 -16.04 -20.71
CA PHE A 73 -7.98 -15.76 -19.47
C PHE A 73 -7.10 -15.07 -18.43
N ILE A 74 -5.90 -15.59 -18.17
CA ILE A 74 -4.95 -14.99 -17.21
C ILE A 74 -4.56 -13.58 -17.63
N LEU A 75 -4.26 -13.35 -18.91
CA LEU A 75 -3.92 -12.03 -19.44
C LEU A 75 -5.06 -11.02 -19.22
N LYS A 76 -6.31 -11.45 -19.42
CA LYS A 76 -7.49 -10.62 -19.14
C LYS A 76 -7.62 -10.28 -17.66
N VAL A 77 -7.38 -11.24 -16.77
CA VAL A 77 -7.36 -11.02 -15.31
C VAL A 77 -6.27 -10.02 -14.92
N ILE A 78 -5.07 -10.14 -15.50
CA ILE A 78 -3.96 -9.18 -15.30
C ILE A 78 -4.34 -7.78 -15.78
N SER A 79 -4.97 -7.65 -16.95
CA SER A 79 -5.44 -6.36 -17.48
C SER A 79 -6.45 -5.70 -16.53
N ASN A 80 -7.46 -6.45 -16.08
CA ASN A 80 -8.45 -5.94 -15.11
C ASN A 80 -7.78 -5.49 -13.80
N LYS A 81 -6.78 -6.24 -13.33
CA LYS A 81 -6.01 -5.88 -12.13
C LYS A 81 -5.26 -4.56 -12.34
N ALA A 82 -4.64 -4.36 -13.51
CA ALA A 82 -3.93 -3.12 -13.83
C ALA A 82 -4.87 -1.90 -13.78
N GLU A 83 -6.06 -1.99 -14.35
CA GLU A 83 -7.07 -0.93 -14.30
C GLU A 83 -7.50 -0.58 -12.86
N LEU A 84 -7.72 -1.60 -12.03
CA LEU A 84 -8.08 -1.39 -10.62
C LEU A 84 -6.93 -0.75 -9.82
N LEU A 85 -5.68 -1.13 -10.11
CA LEU A 85 -4.50 -0.50 -9.50
C LEU A 85 -4.38 0.97 -9.90
N GLU A 86 -4.67 1.32 -11.15
CA GLU A 86 -4.74 2.71 -11.59
C GLU A 86 -5.81 3.49 -10.80
N GLN A 87 -7.00 2.93 -10.62
CA GLN A 87 -8.06 3.54 -9.82
C GLN A 87 -7.62 3.80 -8.36
N LEU A 88 -6.88 2.88 -7.73
CA LEU A 88 -6.34 3.11 -6.38
C LEU A 88 -5.35 4.28 -6.34
N VAL A 89 -4.49 4.38 -7.36
CA VAL A 89 -3.52 5.49 -7.46
C VAL A 89 -4.25 6.81 -7.66
N ASP A 90 -5.28 6.84 -8.49
CA ASP A 90 -6.05 8.06 -8.76
C ASP A 90 -6.77 8.54 -7.51
N ILE A 91 -7.40 7.64 -6.74
CA ILE A 91 -8.02 7.99 -5.45
C ILE A 91 -6.99 8.61 -4.50
N LYS A 92 -5.79 8.01 -4.38
CA LYS A 92 -4.72 8.57 -3.54
C LYS A 92 -4.27 9.94 -4.02
N ASN A 93 -4.16 10.14 -5.32
CA ASN A 93 -3.81 11.43 -5.90
C ASN A 93 -4.88 12.47 -5.61
N THR A 94 -6.17 12.13 -5.64
CA THR A 94 -7.24 13.06 -5.29
C THR A 94 -7.07 13.62 -3.88
N PHE A 95 -6.73 12.79 -2.90
CA PHE A 95 -6.46 13.29 -1.53
C PHE A 95 -5.26 14.23 -1.48
N LYS A 96 -4.20 13.92 -2.23
CA LYS A 96 -2.96 14.72 -2.27
C LYS A 96 -3.11 16.05 -3.00
N HIS A 97 -4.06 16.16 -3.93
CA HIS A 97 -4.27 17.39 -4.70
C HIS A 97 -5.47 18.21 -4.21
N CYS A 98 -6.28 17.67 -3.31
CA CYS A 98 -7.36 18.40 -2.67
C CYS A 98 -6.81 19.27 -1.53
N GLU A 99 -7.01 20.58 -1.63
CA GLU A 99 -6.55 21.56 -0.63
C GLU A 99 -7.12 21.29 0.77
N ASP A 100 -8.41 20.98 0.89
CA ASP A 100 -9.05 20.66 2.17
C ASP A 100 -8.45 19.40 2.80
N CYS A 101 -8.25 18.36 2.01
CA CYS A 101 -7.61 17.11 2.45
C CYS A 101 -6.17 17.37 2.91
N LEU A 102 -5.41 18.18 2.17
CA LEU A 102 -4.05 18.57 2.55
C LEU A 102 -4.01 19.40 3.83
N ASN A 103 -4.98 20.29 4.03
CA ASN A 103 -5.06 21.11 5.24
C ASN A 103 -5.38 20.25 6.47
N ILE A 104 -6.33 19.31 6.35
CA ILE A 104 -6.64 18.33 7.40
C ILE A 104 -5.40 17.47 7.68
N TYR A 105 -4.75 16.95 6.63
CA TYR A 105 -3.53 16.15 6.73
C TYR A 105 -2.41 16.86 7.51
N LYS A 106 -2.10 18.11 7.14
CA LYS A 106 -1.07 18.92 7.80
C LYS A 106 -1.44 19.20 9.26
N LYS A 107 -2.68 19.61 9.51
CA LYS A 107 -3.18 19.89 10.87
C LYS A 107 -3.06 18.68 11.78
N ASN A 108 -3.48 17.51 11.30
CA ASN A 108 -3.41 16.27 12.08
C ASN A 108 -1.97 15.83 12.31
N LEU A 109 -1.11 15.91 11.29
CA LEU A 109 0.31 15.62 11.47
C LEU A 109 0.95 16.52 12.54
N ASP A 110 0.66 17.81 12.51
CA ASP A 110 1.20 18.78 13.47
C ASP A 110 0.70 18.55 14.90
N ASP A 111 -0.57 18.17 15.07
CA ASP A 111 -1.10 17.72 16.37
C ASP A 111 -0.40 16.45 16.88
N MET A 112 -0.27 15.43 16.03
CA MET A 112 0.43 14.19 16.38
C MET A 112 1.87 14.47 16.80
N LYS A 113 2.60 15.30 16.07
CA LYS A 113 3.99 15.69 16.40
C LYS A 113 4.07 16.37 17.76
N LEU A 114 3.18 17.32 18.03
CA LEU A 114 3.17 18.04 19.30
C LEU A 114 2.93 17.07 20.47
N LYS A 115 1.98 16.15 20.31
CA LYS A 115 1.68 15.11 21.31
C LYS A 115 2.86 14.17 21.52
N ILE A 116 3.51 13.70 20.45
CA ILE A 116 4.70 12.84 20.52
C ILE A 116 5.85 13.55 21.25
N LEU A 117 6.10 14.83 20.94
CA LEU A 117 7.15 15.62 21.61
C LEU A 117 6.88 15.76 23.11
N ARG A 118 5.63 15.98 23.50
CA ARG A 118 5.22 16.04 24.91
C ARG A 118 5.38 14.68 25.60
N LEU A 119 4.98 13.58 24.94
CA LEU A 119 5.16 12.22 25.47
C LEU A 119 6.64 11.92 25.74
N LYS A 120 7.53 12.28 24.82
CA LYS A 120 8.97 12.07 25.03
C LYS A 120 9.48 12.82 26.24
N LYS A 121 9.14 14.11 26.36
CA LYS A 121 9.53 14.91 27.53
C LYS A 121 9.01 14.28 28.83
N HIS A 122 7.78 13.76 28.81
CA HIS A 122 7.21 13.02 29.94
C HIS A 122 8.01 11.76 30.27
N ILE A 123 8.30 10.92 29.29
CA ILE A 123 9.09 9.68 29.48
C ILE A 123 10.51 9.99 29.97
N ASP A 124 11.17 11.01 29.39
CA ASP A 124 12.52 11.44 29.76
C ASP A 124 12.55 11.96 31.22
N ASN A 125 11.54 12.74 31.62
CA ASN A 125 11.42 13.26 32.99
C ASN A 125 11.06 12.17 34.01
N ASN A 126 10.38 11.11 33.59
CA ASN A 126 9.93 10.01 34.44
C ASN A 126 10.78 8.74 34.27
N TYR A 127 12.03 8.87 33.81
CA TYR A 127 12.99 7.76 33.72
C TYR A 127 12.49 6.52 32.94
N GLY A 128 11.64 6.71 31.93
CA GLY A 128 11.09 5.62 31.12
C GLY A 128 9.68 5.16 31.50
N PHE A 129 9.14 5.64 32.63
CA PHE A 129 7.82 5.26 33.11
C PHE A 129 6.72 6.14 32.53
N LEU A 130 5.56 5.54 32.25
CA LEU A 130 4.39 6.26 31.73
C LEU A 130 3.56 6.96 32.81
N GLY A 131 3.72 6.58 34.08
CA GLY A 131 2.93 7.13 35.18
C GLY A 131 1.45 6.75 35.07
N ASP A 132 0.57 7.61 35.59
CA ASP A 132 -0.89 7.37 35.58
C ASP A 132 -1.46 7.37 34.17
N GLU A 133 -2.49 6.53 33.96
CA GLU A 133 -3.18 6.43 32.66
C GLU A 133 -3.66 7.77 32.14
N LYS A 134 -4.27 8.56 33.04
CA LYS A 134 -4.77 9.90 32.72
C LYS A 134 -3.68 10.85 32.25
N GLU A 135 -2.44 10.66 32.68
CA GLU A 135 -1.34 11.53 32.31
C GLU A 135 -0.86 11.24 30.89
N TYR A 136 -0.57 9.98 30.57
CA TYR A 136 -0.01 9.66 29.25
C TYR A 136 -1.06 9.70 28.14
N GLN A 137 -2.34 9.48 28.44
CA GLN A 137 -3.42 9.58 27.44
C GLN A 137 -3.51 10.98 26.81
N ASN A 138 -3.07 12.03 27.52
CA ASN A 138 -3.02 13.39 26.96
C ASN A 138 -2.05 13.52 25.76
N TYR A 139 -1.15 12.56 25.59
CA TYR A 139 -0.16 12.52 24.52
C TYR A 139 -0.48 11.50 23.43
N VAL A 140 -1.63 10.83 23.54
CA VAL A 140 -2.10 9.82 22.59
C VAL A 140 -3.02 10.47 21.56
N PHE A 141 -2.97 9.97 20.32
CA PHE A 141 -3.80 10.41 19.20
C PHE A 141 -4.46 9.22 18.48
N ILE A 142 -4.59 8.10 19.17
CA ILE A 142 -5.22 6.88 18.69
C ILE A 142 -6.32 6.51 19.68
N ASP A 143 -7.50 6.17 19.18
CA ASP A 143 -8.66 5.90 20.06
C ASP A 143 -8.60 4.52 20.72
N ASP A 144 -8.02 3.51 20.06
CA ASP A 144 -7.91 2.14 20.57
C ASP A 144 -6.59 1.93 21.32
N ILE A 145 -6.35 2.63 22.43
CA ILE A 145 -5.15 2.40 23.25
C ILE A 145 -5.45 1.46 24.41
N LYS A 146 -4.63 0.40 24.50
CA LYS A 146 -4.62 -0.47 25.67
C LYS A 146 -4.03 0.31 26.84
N THR A 147 -4.62 0.17 28.02
CA THR A 147 -4.05 0.70 29.25
C THR A 147 -2.73 -0.01 29.53
N TYR A 148 -1.64 0.74 29.61
CA TYR A 148 -0.32 0.20 29.93
C TYR A 148 -0.06 0.26 31.44
N SER A 149 0.47 -0.83 32.00
CA SER A 149 0.82 -0.91 33.42
C SER A 149 2.00 0.00 33.76
N GLN A 150 1.93 0.66 34.93
CA GLN A 150 3.02 1.46 35.51
C GLN A 150 4.26 0.64 35.86
N THR A 151 4.08 -0.65 36.14
CA THR A 151 5.15 -1.55 36.58
C THR A 151 5.80 -2.31 35.43
N ASP A 152 5.25 -2.22 34.21
CA ASP A 152 5.82 -2.85 33.03
C ASP A 152 6.86 -1.91 32.42
N GLU A 153 8.15 -2.22 32.60
CA GLU A 153 9.27 -1.46 32.01
C GLU A 153 9.20 -1.39 30.47
N SER A 154 8.43 -2.27 29.82
CA SER A 154 8.19 -2.26 28.37
C SER A 154 6.96 -1.46 27.94
N ALA A 155 6.16 -0.94 28.88
CA ALA A 155 4.94 -0.16 28.62
C ALA A 155 5.21 1.06 27.73
N GLY A 156 6.18 1.89 28.11
CA GLY A 156 6.57 3.07 27.33
C GLY A 156 7.03 2.70 25.92
N LEU A 157 7.74 1.58 25.77
CA LEU A 157 8.21 1.10 24.47
C LEU A 157 7.06 0.65 23.57
N LYS A 158 6.10 -0.10 24.12
CA LYS A 158 4.92 -0.57 23.38
C LYS A 158 4.04 0.60 22.93
N LEU A 159 3.86 1.61 23.78
CA LEU A 159 3.12 2.83 23.43
C LEU A 159 3.80 3.58 22.29
N VAL A 160 5.10 3.88 22.44
CA VAL A 160 5.89 4.59 21.41
C VAL A 160 5.82 3.86 20.07
N HIS A 161 5.93 2.53 20.09
CA HIS A 161 5.78 1.71 18.90
C HIS A 161 4.44 1.85 18.20
N LYS A 162 3.35 1.85 18.97
CA LYS A 162 2.00 1.97 18.42
C LYS A 162 1.78 3.35 17.81
N LEU A 163 2.27 4.40 18.48
CA LEU A 163 2.21 5.77 17.98
C LEU A 163 3.08 5.97 16.73
N GLU A 164 4.27 5.35 16.69
CA GLU A 164 5.15 5.37 15.51
C GLU A 164 4.53 4.68 14.30
N ASP A 165 3.95 3.49 14.50
CA ASP A 165 3.26 2.76 13.44
C ASP A 165 2.07 3.57 12.88
N HIS A 166 1.23 4.13 13.75
CA HIS A 166 0.11 4.98 13.33
C HIS A 166 0.59 6.22 12.58
N PHE A 167 1.60 6.92 13.11
CA PHE A 167 2.16 8.11 12.46
C PHE A 167 2.71 7.78 11.06
N ASN A 168 3.44 6.67 10.91
CA ASN A 168 3.99 6.25 9.63
C ASN A 168 2.90 5.89 8.63
N LYS A 169 1.85 5.18 9.06
CA LYS A 169 0.70 4.84 8.20
C LYS A 169 -0.06 6.08 7.75
N TYR A 170 -0.34 6.99 8.68
CA TYR A 170 -0.97 8.27 8.37
C TYR A 170 -0.13 9.09 7.38
N SER A 171 1.19 9.21 7.63
CA SER A 171 2.13 9.95 6.78
C SER A 171 2.19 9.40 5.36
N ASN A 172 2.04 8.08 5.20
CA ASN A 172 2.03 7.40 3.90
C ASN A 172 0.69 7.42 3.18
N TYR A 173 -0.31 8.18 3.67
CA TYR A 173 -1.67 8.18 3.14
C TYR A 173 -2.27 6.77 3.12
N ASP A 174 -2.02 5.98 4.17
CA ASP A 174 -2.75 4.74 4.39
C ASP A 174 -4.23 5.08 4.62
N ILE A 175 -5.11 4.51 3.81
CA ILE A 175 -6.52 4.87 3.76
C ILE A 175 -7.26 4.54 5.06
N ASP A 176 -6.77 3.54 5.79
CA ASP A 176 -7.40 3.09 7.04
C ASP A 176 -7.09 4.04 8.21
N TYR A 177 -6.12 4.95 8.01
CA TYR A 177 -5.64 5.91 9.00
C TYR A 177 -5.92 7.35 8.57
N PHE A 178 -5.91 7.60 7.26
CA PHE A 178 -6.11 8.91 6.68
C PHE A 178 -7.54 9.42 6.89
N VAL A 179 -7.66 10.70 7.22
CA VAL A 179 -8.94 11.38 7.41
C VAL A 179 -9.14 12.39 6.27
N PRO A 180 -10.03 12.11 5.30
CA PRO A 180 -10.31 13.01 4.18
C PRO A 180 -11.28 14.12 4.60
N CYS A 181 -11.40 15.14 3.74
CA CYS A 181 -12.47 16.12 3.88
C CYS A 181 -13.84 15.49 3.58
N ASP A 182 -14.92 16.19 3.97
CA ASP A 182 -16.30 15.69 3.84
C ASP A 182 -16.66 15.30 2.39
N ASN A 183 -16.18 16.06 1.42
CA ASN A 183 -16.41 15.81 -0.01
C ASN A 183 -15.76 14.51 -0.52
N HIS A 184 -14.73 14.02 0.18
CA HIS A 184 -13.94 12.87 -0.25
C HIS A 184 -14.08 11.65 0.67
N LYS A 185 -14.96 11.68 1.68
CA LYS A 185 -15.25 10.53 2.56
C LYS A 185 -15.62 9.27 1.76
N ASN A 186 -16.46 9.41 0.76
CA ASN A 186 -16.90 8.29 -0.09
C ASN A 186 -15.75 7.63 -0.88
N LEU A 187 -14.64 8.33 -1.09
CA LEU A 187 -13.47 7.75 -1.79
C LEU A 187 -12.75 6.70 -0.93
N ILE A 188 -12.88 6.74 0.40
CA ILE A 188 -12.37 5.67 1.28
C ILE A 188 -13.08 4.36 0.97
N ASP A 189 -14.41 4.38 0.92
CA ASP A 189 -15.20 3.17 0.68
C ASP A 189 -14.91 2.60 -0.72
N LYS A 190 -14.81 3.50 -1.72
CA LYS A 190 -14.39 3.11 -3.07
C LYS A 190 -13.00 2.45 -3.05
N TYR A 191 -12.04 3.03 -2.35
CA TYR A 191 -10.69 2.47 -2.23
C TYR A 191 -10.71 1.07 -1.60
N LYS A 192 -11.49 0.88 -0.53
CA LYS A 192 -11.63 -0.42 0.15
C LYS A 192 -12.21 -1.48 -0.77
N ILE A 193 -13.29 -1.15 -1.50
CA ILE A 193 -13.91 -2.06 -2.47
C ILE A 193 -12.92 -2.45 -3.57
N VAL A 194 -12.22 -1.47 -4.15
CA VAL A 194 -11.22 -1.73 -5.20
C VAL A 194 -10.07 -2.60 -4.66
N SER A 195 -9.63 -2.35 -3.44
CA SER A 195 -8.57 -3.15 -2.79
C SER A 195 -8.98 -4.61 -2.57
N ILE A 196 -10.24 -4.87 -2.21
CA ILE A 196 -10.78 -6.23 -2.09
C ILE A 196 -10.78 -6.92 -3.46
N LYS A 197 -11.26 -6.22 -4.50
CA LYS A 197 -11.27 -6.77 -5.87
C LYS A 197 -9.88 -7.15 -6.35
N ILE A 198 -8.86 -6.33 -6.08
CA ILE A 198 -7.47 -6.67 -6.43
C ILE A 198 -7.01 -7.94 -5.71
N LYS A 199 -7.29 -8.07 -4.40
CA LYS A 199 -6.97 -9.28 -3.64
C LYS A 199 -7.64 -10.53 -4.20
N ASP A 200 -8.86 -10.40 -4.72
CA ASP A 200 -9.55 -11.53 -5.34
C ASP A 200 -8.96 -11.89 -6.71
N LEU A 201 -8.56 -10.89 -7.52
CA LEU A 201 -7.83 -11.14 -8.77
C LEU A 201 -6.46 -11.79 -8.51
N ASP A 202 -5.77 -11.41 -7.42
CA ASP A 202 -4.49 -12.04 -7.02
C ASP A 202 -4.63 -13.54 -6.75
N LYS A 203 -5.74 -13.97 -6.14
CA LYS A 203 -6.03 -15.40 -5.92
C LYS A 203 -6.24 -16.16 -7.23
N ILE A 204 -6.78 -15.50 -8.25
CA ILE A 204 -7.01 -16.09 -9.56
C ILE A 204 -5.70 -16.23 -10.34
N ILE A 205 -4.80 -15.24 -10.24
CA ILE A 205 -3.49 -15.26 -10.91
C ILE A 205 -2.52 -16.24 -10.25
N SER A 206 -2.61 -16.44 -8.93
CA SER A 206 -1.68 -17.30 -8.17
C SER A 206 -2.05 -18.79 -8.19
N ASN A 207 -3.19 -19.15 -8.77
CA ASN A 207 -3.63 -20.52 -9.00
C ASN A 207 -3.18 -21.00 -10.38
#